data_AF-A0A7C7HFY3-F1
#
_entry.id   AF-A0A7C7HFY3-F1
#
_cell.length_a   1.000
_cell.length_b   1.000
_cell.length_c   1.000
_cell.angle_alpha   90.00
_cell.angle_beta   90.00
_cell.angle_gamma   90.00
#
_symmetry.space_group_name_H-M   'P 1'
#
loop_
_entity.id
_entity.type
_entity.pdbx_description
1 polymer ?
#
loop_
_entity_poly.entity_id
_entity_poly.type
_entity_poly.pdbx_seq_one_letter_code
_entity_poly.pdbx_strand_id
1 'polypeptide(L)'
;MKAESKISIEHIEAFADDPDLERMAEIYNEHGCLVVRGLMSLYINDLHRDIGAIAQESIAQLDEVVEIVEGWRTPNGTLFIPAPEGCPRDKQIMVLGIHYNNSEAFEKSSRDPKVIEIVTAILGSDFEIFGSGQSLYKEPNGGHPKLLHQDSAYFQHRHEGPVGILSYVVDTDLINGALHVVPGSHKLGQLRHIDTFSHLGLDSDEWAWEDALPITGKAGDSIFFHVQTIHGSKQNFSDKPRPIFINRYRRKGDETIIGGTTVANRAKLELRHAESQQ
;
A
#
# COMPACT_ATOMS: atom_id res chain seq x y z
N MET A 1 8.77 27.80 18.36
CA MET A 1 9.47 26.73 17.61
C MET A 1 9.69 27.25 16.21
N LYS A 2 10.92 27.18 15.68
CA LYS A 2 11.19 27.54 14.28
C LYS A 2 10.31 26.64 13.42
N ALA A 3 9.62 27.21 12.43
CA ALA A 3 8.90 26.41 11.44
C ALA A 3 9.92 25.47 10.79
N GLU A 4 9.87 24.18 11.12
CA GLU A 4 10.50 23.17 10.29
C GLU A 4 9.91 23.35 8.89
N SER A 5 10.76 23.49 7.87
CA SER A 5 10.30 23.60 6.51
C SER A 5 9.46 22.37 6.19
N LYS A 6 8.18 22.57 5.87
CA LYS A 6 7.27 21.48 5.52
C LYS A 6 7.89 20.70 4.34
N ILE A 7 8.14 19.41 4.53
CA ILE A 7 8.68 18.53 3.48
C ILE A 7 7.74 18.58 2.27
N SER A 8 8.31 18.83 1.10
CA SER A 8 7.61 18.83 -0.19
C SER A 8 8.03 17.62 -1.03
N ILE A 9 7.35 17.41 -2.16
CA ILE A 9 7.61 16.28 -3.05
C ILE A 9 9.06 16.26 -3.57
N GLU A 10 9.65 17.43 -3.84
CA GLU A 10 11.00 17.59 -4.36
C GLU A 10 12.08 17.06 -3.41
N HIS A 11 11.77 16.95 -2.11
CA HIS A 11 12.69 16.40 -1.11
C HIS A 11 12.72 14.87 -1.11
N ILE A 12 11.65 14.24 -1.60
CA ILE A 12 11.45 12.80 -1.53
C ILE A 12 11.30 12.15 -2.90
N GLU A 13 11.50 12.88 -3.99
CA GLU A 13 11.37 12.34 -5.35
C GLU A 13 12.71 12.09 -6.02
N ALA A 14 12.71 11.08 -6.88
CA ALA A 14 13.80 10.70 -7.77
C ALA A 14 13.20 10.14 -9.07
N PHE A 15 14.04 9.90 -10.07
CA PHE A 15 13.62 9.50 -11.41
C PHE A 15 14.27 8.19 -11.83
N ALA A 16 13.52 7.33 -12.52
CA ALA A 16 13.99 6.00 -12.90
C ALA A 16 14.94 5.99 -14.11
N ASP A 17 15.02 7.08 -14.87
CA ASP A 17 15.89 7.23 -16.05
C ASP A 17 17.34 7.60 -15.69
N ASP A 18 17.55 8.28 -14.56
CA ASP A 18 18.87 8.64 -14.02
C ASP A 18 18.95 8.36 -12.50
N PRO A 19 19.06 7.08 -12.09
CA PRO A 19 18.97 6.71 -10.68
C PRO A 19 20.27 6.96 -9.91
N ASP A 20 20.24 7.89 -8.97
CA ASP A 20 21.22 7.97 -7.88
C ASP A 20 20.77 7.05 -6.72
N LEU A 21 21.25 5.81 -6.72
CA LEU A 21 20.83 4.78 -5.76
C LEU A 21 21.21 5.11 -4.32
N GLU A 22 22.37 5.76 -4.10
CA GLU A 22 22.80 6.18 -2.77
C GLU A 22 21.84 7.25 -2.25
N ARG A 23 21.56 8.28 -3.06
CA ARG A 23 20.62 9.33 -2.70
C ARG A 23 19.19 8.80 -2.48
N MET A 24 18.73 7.86 -3.31
CA MET A 24 17.42 7.22 -3.13
C MET A 24 17.32 6.50 -1.79
N ALA A 25 18.36 5.76 -1.40
CA ALA A 25 18.40 5.09 -0.10
C ALA A 25 18.46 6.09 1.07
N GLU A 26 19.23 7.17 0.94
CA GLU A 26 19.25 8.27 1.93
C GLU A 26 17.86 8.88 2.14
N ILE A 27 17.17 9.25 1.05
CA ILE A 27 15.81 9.79 1.09
C ILE A 27 14.87 8.83 1.83
N TYR A 28 14.90 7.55 1.45
CA TYR A 28 14.05 6.54 2.09
C TYR A 28 14.36 6.39 3.58
N ASN A 29 15.63 6.35 3.96
CA ASN A 29 16.02 6.20 5.38
C ASN A 29 15.66 7.46 6.20
N GLU A 30 15.85 8.64 5.63
CA GLU A 30 15.57 9.92 6.28
C GLU A 30 14.07 10.15 6.44
N HIS A 31 13.28 9.89 5.41
CA HIS A 31 11.86 10.26 5.34
C HIS A 31 10.90 9.07 5.43
N GLY A 32 11.38 7.84 5.44
CA GLY A 32 10.57 6.63 5.46
C GLY A 32 9.74 6.44 4.20
N CYS A 33 9.96 7.27 3.18
CA CYS A 33 9.30 7.19 1.89
C CYS A 33 10.17 7.82 0.79
N LEU A 34 9.97 7.33 -0.42
CA LEU A 34 10.68 7.77 -1.64
C LEU A 34 9.71 7.64 -2.81
N VAL A 35 9.62 8.65 -3.66
CA VAL A 35 8.83 8.64 -4.89
C VAL A 35 9.78 8.46 -6.06
N VAL A 36 9.60 7.42 -6.86
CA VAL A 36 10.41 7.17 -8.06
C VAL A 36 9.53 7.30 -9.29
N ARG A 37 9.79 8.34 -10.08
CA ARG A 37 9.02 8.68 -11.28
C ARG A 37 9.33 7.70 -12.41
N GLY A 38 8.27 7.20 -13.04
CA GLY A 38 8.34 6.35 -14.23
C GLY A 38 8.92 4.95 -14.02
N LEU A 39 9.13 4.50 -12.77
CA LEU A 39 9.78 3.22 -12.47
C LEU A 39 9.08 2.01 -13.11
N MET A 40 7.74 1.98 -13.06
CA MET A 40 6.93 0.87 -13.56
C MET A 40 6.35 1.11 -14.97
N SER A 41 6.81 2.13 -15.69
CA SER A 41 6.23 2.52 -16.99
C SER A 41 6.22 1.38 -18.02
N LEU A 42 7.24 0.50 -17.99
CA LEU A 42 7.33 -0.65 -18.89
C LEU A 42 6.23 -1.68 -18.70
N TYR A 43 5.63 -1.76 -17.51
CA TYR A 43 4.64 -2.76 -17.14
C TYR A 43 3.21 -2.23 -17.12
N ILE A 44 3.00 -0.91 -17.14
CA ILE A 44 1.70 -0.29 -16.88
C ILE A 44 0.59 -0.76 -17.81
N ASN A 45 0.87 -0.97 -19.10
CA ASN A 45 -0.16 -1.43 -20.03
C ASN A 45 -0.64 -2.84 -19.68
N ASP A 46 0.29 -3.75 -19.35
CA ASP A 46 -0.03 -5.12 -18.99
C ASP A 46 -0.68 -5.20 -17.60
N LEU A 47 -0.16 -4.44 -16.62
CA LEU A 47 -0.75 -4.32 -15.28
C LEU A 47 -2.18 -3.79 -15.36
N HIS A 48 -2.42 -2.74 -16.14
CA HIS A 48 -3.76 -2.17 -16.31
C HIS A 48 -4.73 -3.16 -16.94
N ARG A 49 -4.31 -3.87 -18.00
CA ARG A 49 -5.12 -4.91 -18.65
C ARG A 49 -5.46 -6.03 -17.68
N ASP A 50 -4.47 -6.61 -17.02
CA ASP A 50 -4.64 -7.81 -16.20
C ASP A 50 -5.42 -7.51 -14.91
N ILE A 51 -5.16 -6.36 -14.27
CA ILE A 51 -5.98 -5.87 -13.14
C ILE A 51 -7.43 -5.64 -13.58
N GLY A 52 -7.64 -5.05 -14.76
CA GLY A 52 -8.98 -4.84 -15.31
C GLY A 52 -9.73 -6.16 -15.56
N ALA A 53 -9.04 -7.17 -16.10
CA ALA A 53 -9.61 -8.50 -16.32
C ALA A 53 -10.02 -9.17 -15.00
N ILE A 54 -9.15 -9.14 -13.99
CA ILE A 54 -9.43 -9.71 -12.65
C ILE A 54 -10.58 -8.96 -11.98
N ALA A 55 -10.64 -7.63 -12.13
CA ALA A 55 -11.79 -6.86 -11.64
C ALA A 55 -13.09 -7.33 -12.29
N GLN A 56 -13.14 -7.45 -13.62
CA GLN A 56 -14.35 -7.93 -14.32
C GLN A 56 -14.75 -9.35 -13.91
N GLU A 57 -13.79 -10.27 -13.81
CA GLU A 57 -14.02 -11.63 -13.33
C GLU A 57 -14.61 -11.63 -11.91
N SER A 58 -14.04 -10.83 -11.01
CA SER A 58 -14.51 -10.72 -9.62
C SER A 58 -15.94 -10.19 -9.53
N ILE A 59 -16.32 -9.27 -10.42
CA ILE A 59 -17.71 -8.77 -10.50
C ILE A 59 -18.65 -9.86 -11.00
N ALA A 60 -18.23 -10.67 -11.97
CA ALA A 60 -19.02 -11.79 -12.47
C ALA A 60 -19.23 -12.91 -11.42
N GLN A 61 -18.35 -13.00 -10.42
CA GLN A 61 -18.39 -13.98 -9.33
C GLN A 61 -19.16 -13.51 -8.09
N LEU A 62 -19.89 -12.38 -8.15
CA LEU A 62 -20.58 -11.82 -6.98
C LEU A 62 -21.67 -12.74 -6.39
N ASP A 63 -22.24 -13.64 -7.18
CA ASP A 63 -23.23 -14.62 -6.72
C ASP A 63 -22.59 -15.83 -6.00
N GLU A 64 -21.26 -15.95 -6.03
CA GLU A 64 -20.49 -17.06 -5.45
C GLU A 64 -19.68 -16.63 -4.21
N VAL A 65 -19.95 -15.44 -3.66
CA VAL A 65 -19.18 -14.89 -2.56
C VAL A 65 -19.44 -15.59 -1.22
N VAL A 66 -18.41 -15.64 -0.40
CA VAL A 66 -18.49 -16.04 1.01
C VAL A 66 -18.37 -14.80 1.89
N GLU A 67 -19.31 -14.63 2.82
CA GLU A 67 -19.25 -13.56 3.83
C GLU A 67 -18.14 -13.85 4.84
N ILE A 68 -17.34 -12.82 5.14
CA ILE A 68 -16.25 -12.81 6.10
C ILE A 68 -16.36 -11.56 6.97
N VAL A 69 -15.53 -11.44 8.02
CA VAL A 69 -15.60 -10.33 8.98
C VAL A 69 -15.47 -8.96 8.29
N GLU A 70 -14.60 -8.86 7.28
CA GLU A 70 -14.33 -7.62 6.56
C GLU A 70 -15.31 -7.30 5.43
N GLY A 71 -16.17 -8.25 5.02
CA GLY A 71 -17.07 -8.11 3.87
C GLY A 71 -17.32 -9.43 3.15
N TRP A 72 -17.05 -9.49 1.85
CA TRP A 72 -17.30 -10.68 1.02
C TRP A 72 -16.07 -11.07 0.21
N ARG A 73 -15.80 -12.37 0.13
CA ARG A 73 -14.69 -12.94 -0.63
C ARG A 73 -15.21 -13.72 -1.82
N THR A 74 -14.77 -13.40 -3.03
CA THR A 74 -15.04 -14.21 -4.23
C THR A 74 -14.14 -15.45 -4.28
N PRO A 75 -14.47 -16.46 -5.12
CA PRO A 75 -13.61 -17.63 -5.34
C PRO A 75 -12.19 -17.28 -5.79
N ASN A 76 -12.01 -16.23 -6.60
CA ASN A 76 -10.68 -15.77 -7.02
C ASN A 76 -9.93 -14.96 -5.93
N GLY A 77 -10.51 -14.76 -4.75
CA GLY A 77 -9.86 -14.11 -3.61
C GLY A 77 -10.07 -12.59 -3.50
N THR A 78 -10.84 -11.97 -4.38
CA THR A 78 -11.18 -10.54 -4.29
C THR A 78 -12.04 -10.23 -3.07
N LEU A 79 -11.64 -9.20 -2.32
CA LEU A 79 -12.42 -8.62 -1.22
C LEU A 79 -13.37 -7.56 -1.77
N PHE A 80 -14.65 -7.78 -1.50
CA PHE A 80 -15.70 -6.79 -1.61
C PHE A 80 -16.11 -6.27 -0.23
N ILE A 81 -16.47 -5.01 -0.18
CA ILE A 81 -17.05 -4.36 1.00
C ILE A 81 -18.36 -3.67 0.60
N PRO A 82 -19.21 -3.27 1.56
CA PRO A 82 -20.40 -2.48 1.25
C PRO A 82 -20.05 -1.25 0.40
N ALA A 83 -20.83 -1.04 -0.66
CA ALA A 83 -20.74 0.15 -1.48
C ALA A 83 -21.49 1.32 -0.83
N PRO A 84 -21.12 2.58 -1.12
CA PRO A 84 -21.90 3.74 -0.75
C PRO A 84 -23.31 3.69 -1.36
N GLU A 85 -24.24 4.39 -0.73
CA GLU A 85 -25.58 4.56 -1.27
C GLU A 85 -25.54 5.24 -2.66
N GLY A 86 -26.36 4.78 -3.58
CA GLY A 86 -26.43 5.30 -4.95
C GLY A 86 -25.43 4.69 -5.94
N CYS A 87 -24.53 3.80 -5.50
CA CYS A 87 -23.70 3.02 -6.41
C CYS A 87 -24.53 1.97 -7.20
N PRO A 88 -24.10 1.58 -8.42
CA PRO A 88 -24.82 0.59 -9.23
C PRO A 88 -24.92 -0.81 -8.60
N ARG A 89 -24.03 -1.10 -7.65
CA ARG A 89 -23.96 -2.36 -6.90
C ARG A 89 -23.92 -2.03 -5.41
N ASP A 90 -24.45 -2.92 -4.59
CA ASP A 90 -24.41 -2.83 -3.13
C ASP A 90 -23.04 -3.21 -2.54
N LYS A 91 -22.13 -3.72 -3.38
CA LYS A 91 -20.77 -4.14 -3.04
C LYS A 91 -19.77 -3.49 -4.00
N GLN A 92 -18.69 -2.96 -3.45
CA GLN A 92 -17.55 -2.42 -4.20
C GLN A 92 -16.30 -3.25 -3.91
N ILE A 93 -15.41 -3.34 -4.90
CA ILE A 93 -14.10 -3.96 -4.74
C ILE A 93 -13.26 -3.11 -3.79
N MET A 94 -12.54 -3.78 -2.88
CA MET A 94 -11.53 -3.16 -2.02
C MET A 94 -10.13 -3.64 -2.39
N VAL A 95 -9.93 -4.96 -2.47
CA VAL A 95 -8.65 -5.59 -2.76
C VAL A 95 -8.88 -6.72 -3.75
N LEU A 96 -8.23 -6.68 -4.91
CA LEU A 96 -8.36 -7.74 -5.92
C LEU A 96 -7.56 -8.99 -5.52
N GLY A 97 -8.08 -10.15 -5.89
CA GLY A 97 -7.46 -11.47 -5.76
C GLY A 97 -6.29 -11.67 -6.72
N ILE A 98 -5.26 -10.83 -6.60
CA ILE A 98 -4.08 -10.88 -7.44
C ILE A 98 -2.95 -11.69 -6.80
N HIS A 99 -2.19 -12.40 -7.63
CA HIS A 99 -1.03 -13.17 -7.20
C HIS A 99 0.02 -13.17 -8.31
N TYR A 100 1.31 -13.20 -7.98
CA TYR A 100 2.37 -13.30 -9.01
C TYR A 100 2.22 -14.52 -9.94
N ASN A 101 1.48 -15.56 -9.56
CA ASN A 101 1.24 -16.73 -10.42
C ASN A 101 0.01 -16.61 -11.34
N ASN A 102 -0.80 -15.56 -11.22
CA ASN A 102 -2.00 -15.36 -12.06
C ASN A 102 -1.84 -14.26 -13.11
N SER A 103 -0.69 -13.58 -13.16
CA SER A 103 -0.30 -12.69 -14.27
C SER A 103 1.23 -12.62 -14.39
N GLU A 104 1.70 -12.74 -15.63
CA GLU A 104 3.11 -12.56 -15.98
C GLU A 104 3.58 -11.13 -15.71
N ALA A 105 2.70 -10.13 -15.82
CA ALA A 105 3.04 -8.74 -15.53
C ALA A 105 3.29 -8.51 -14.03
N PHE A 106 2.50 -9.15 -13.16
CA PHE A 106 2.72 -9.12 -11.72
C PHE A 106 4.04 -9.77 -11.35
N GLU A 107 4.32 -10.95 -11.90
CA GLU A 107 5.58 -11.67 -11.64
C GLU A 107 6.80 -10.86 -12.10
N LYS A 108 6.81 -10.41 -13.36
CA LYS A 108 7.94 -9.68 -13.95
C LYS A 108 8.20 -8.36 -13.23
N SER A 109 7.16 -7.58 -12.93
CA SER A 109 7.33 -6.30 -12.22
C SER A 109 7.89 -6.49 -10.80
N SER A 110 7.60 -7.62 -10.14
CA SER A 110 8.20 -7.96 -8.84
C SER A 110 9.70 -8.33 -8.91
N ARG A 111 10.25 -8.48 -10.11
CA ARG A 111 11.65 -8.85 -10.36
C ARG A 111 12.34 -7.87 -11.31
N ASP A 112 11.75 -6.69 -11.52
CA ASP A 112 12.33 -5.66 -12.37
C ASP A 112 13.75 -5.28 -11.86
N PRO A 113 14.77 -5.27 -12.73
CA PRO A 113 16.14 -4.98 -12.31
C PRO A 113 16.32 -3.66 -11.58
N LYS A 114 15.61 -2.58 -11.99
CA LYS A 114 15.72 -1.27 -11.32
C LYS A 114 15.09 -1.30 -9.94
N VAL A 115 13.96 -1.99 -9.79
CA VAL A 115 13.37 -2.23 -8.46
C VAL A 115 14.36 -2.96 -7.56
N ILE A 116 14.97 -4.03 -8.08
CA ILE A 116 15.96 -4.82 -7.33
C ILE A 116 17.17 -3.98 -6.93
N GLU A 117 17.68 -3.10 -7.80
CA GLU A 117 18.78 -2.19 -7.48
C GLU A 117 18.42 -1.20 -6.36
N ILE A 118 17.25 -0.55 -6.44
CA ILE A 118 16.78 0.39 -5.42
C ILE A 118 16.54 -0.32 -4.09
N VAL A 119 15.88 -1.49 -4.12
CA VAL A 119 15.65 -2.30 -2.91
C VAL A 119 16.99 -2.78 -2.33
N THR A 120 17.97 -3.13 -3.15
CA THR A 120 19.32 -3.48 -2.68
C THR A 120 19.99 -2.31 -1.97
N ALA A 121 19.84 -1.09 -2.50
CA ALA A 121 20.40 0.10 -1.86
C ALA A 121 19.74 0.38 -0.49
N ILE A 122 18.44 0.08 -0.34
CA ILE A 122 17.69 0.28 0.90
C ILE A 122 17.92 -0.85 1.92
N LEU A 123 17.80 -2.10 1.50
CA LEU A 123 17.77 -3.29 2.36
C LEU A 123 19.08 -4.10 2.36
N GLY A 124 20.10 -3.67 1.62
CA GLY A 124 21.28 -4.48 1.35
C GLY A 124 20.98 -5.64 0.40
N SER A 125 21.95 -6.53 0.20
CA SER A 125 21.90 -7.57 -0.83
C SER A 125 21.13 -8.84 -0.45
N ASP A 126 20.71 -8.99 0.82
CA ASP A 126 20.03 -10.21 1.29
C ASP A 126 18.57 -9.95 1.69
N PHE A 127 17.71 -9.92 0.67
CA PHE A 127 16.27 -9.75 0.83
C PHE A 127 15.48 -10.81 0.06
N GLU A 128 14.18 -10.86 0.33
CA GLU A 128 13.21 -11.69 -0.36
C GLU A 128 11.93 -10.88 -0.65
N ILE A 129 11.14 -11.36 -1.62
CA ILE A 129 9.80 -10.84 -1.85
C ILE A 129 8.89 -11.25 -0.69
N PHE A 130 8.13 -10.31 -0.14
CA PHE A 130 7.15 -10.54 0.90
C PHE A 130 5.72 -10.52 0.34
N GLY A 131 4.98 -11.61 0.53
CA GLY A 131 3.63 -11.77 -0.01
C GLY A 131 3.60 -12.09 -1.51
N SER A 132 2.45 -11.90 -2.15
CA SER A 132 2.21 -12.29 -3.55
C SER A 132 1.80 -11.12 -4.46
N GLY A 133 2.13 -9.90 -4.06
CA GLY A 133 1.58 -8.68 -4.64
C GLY A 133 0.25 -8.29 -4.00
N GLN A 134 -0.18 -7.04 -4.18
CA GLN A 134 -1.50 -6.59 -3.76
C GLN A 134 -2.02 -5.49 -4.69
N SER A 135 -3.32 -5.51 -5.03
CA SER A 135 -3.96 -4.43 -5.77
C SER A 135 -5.16 -3.91 -5.01
N LEU A 136 -5.07 -2.65 -4.58
CA LEU A 136 -6.22 -1.92 -4.08
C LEU A 136 -6.92 -1.26 -5.26
N TYR A 137 -8.23 -1.42 -5.31
CA TYR A 137 -9.04 -0.95 -6.43
C TYR A 137 -10.07 0.04 -5.92
N LYS A 138 -9.91 1.32 -6.24
CA LYS A 138 -10.95 2.31 -5.94
C LYS A 138 -11.92 2.38 -7.12
N GLU A 139 -13.14 1.92 -6.91
CA GLU A 139 -14.20 2.07 -7.90
C GLU A 139 -14.54 3.56 -8.18
N PRO A 140 -15.13 3.88 -9.34
CA PRO A 140 -15.64 5.22 -9.63
C PRO A 140 -16.66 5.71 -8.61
N ASN A 141 -16.86 7.03 -8.53
CA ASN A 141 -17.98 7.68 -7.84
C ASN A 141 -18.14 7.30 -6.35
N GLY A 142 -17.03 7.21 -5.62
CA GLY A 142 -17.04 6.96 -4.17
C GLY A 142 -16.16 5.81 -3.69
N GLY A 143 -15.23 5.33 -4.52
CA GLY A 143 -14.34 4.22 -4.17
C GLY A 143 -13.68 4.40 -2.81
N HIS A 144 -13.82 3.37 -1.95
CA HIS A 144 -13.56 3.42 -0.50
C HIS A 144 -12.20 4.01 -0.09
N PRO A 145 -12.10 4.87 0.94
CA PRO A 145 -10.84 5.39 1.45
C PRO A 145 -10.03 4.34 2.22
N LYS A 146 -8.71 4.53 2.26
CA LYS A 146 -7.84 3.97 3.29
C LYS A 146 -7.44 5.14 4.17
N LEU A 147 -7.94 5.17 5.41
CA LEU A 147 -7.58 6.21 6.37
C LEU A 147 -6.09 6.12 6.68
N LEU A 148 -5.53 7.17 7.28
CA LEU A 148 -4.12 7.19 7.67
C LEU A 148 -3.83 6.01 8.61
N HIS A 149 -2.80 5.23 8.32
CA HIS A 149 -2.41 4.04 9.06
C HIS A 149 -0.93 3.70 8.86
N GLN A 150 -0.44 2.74 9.63
CA GLN A 150 0.82 2.04 9.39
C GLN A 150 0.53 0.60 8.97
N ASP A 151 1.25 0.10 7.96
CA ASP A 151 1.13 -1.30 7.52
C ASP A 151 1.59 -2.28 8.63
N SER A 152 2.47 -1.82 9.53
CA SER A 152 2.95 -2.58 10.69
C SER A 152 1.85 -2.94 11.69
N ALA A 153 0.68 -2.30 11.59
CA ALA A 153 -0.54 -2.70 12.30
C ALA A 153 -1.01 -4.12 11.93
N TYR A 154 -0.75 -4.54 10.68
CA TYR A 154 -1.20 -5.84 10.16
C TYR A 154 -0.12 -6.91 10.20
N PHE A 155 1.14 -6.51 9.99
CA PHE A 155 2.28 -7.41 9.97
C PHE A 155 3.48 -6.67 10.58
N GLN A 156 3.56 -6.67 11.91
CA GLN A 156 4.73 -6.15 12.60
C GLN A 156 5.86 -7.16 12.51
N HIS A 157 7.02 -6.70 12.07
CA HIS A 157 8.21 -7.50 11.89
C HIS A 157 9.17 -7.39 13.08
N ARG A 158 10.06 -8.37 13.21
CA ARG A 158 11.06 -8.43 14.28
C ARG A 158 12.03 -7.25 14.22
N HIS A 159 12.37 -6.82 13.01
CA HIS A 159 13.31 -5.73 12.75
C HIS A 159 12.61 -4.56 12.07
N GLU A 160 12.91 -4.28 10.80
CA GLU A 160 12.43 -3.10 10.07
C GLU A 160 11.10 -3.37 9.36
N GLY A 161 10.90 -4.61 8.91
CA GLY A 161 9.78 -5.03 8.08
C GLY A 161 9.98 -4.74 6.60
N PRO A 162 8.94 -4.96 5.79
CA PRO A 162 9.04 -4.82 4.36
C PRO A 162 9.07 -3.35 3.93
N VAL A 163 9.83 -3.07 2.88
CA VAL A 163 9.62 -1.90 2.02
C VAL A 163 8.38 -2.18 1.18
N GLY A 164 7.37 -1.33 1.28
CA GLY A 164 6.22 -1.34 0.38
C GLY A 164 6.48 -0.47 -0.85
N ILE A 165 6.12 -0.94 -2.04
CA ILE A 165 6.27 -0.21 -3.31
C ILE A 165 4.91 -0.15 -3.99
N LEU A 166 4.17 0.93 -3.76
CA LEU A 166 2.89 1.18 -4.42
C LEU A 166 3.13 1.86 -5.75
N SER A 167 2.66 1.26 -6.84
CA SER A 167 2.76 1.83 -8.18
C SER A 167 1.39 2.24 -8.70
N TYR A 168 1.32 3.44 -9.26
CA TYR A 168 0.11 3.92 -9.93
C TYR A 168 -0.05 3.21 -11.28
N VAL A 169 -1.22 2.61 -11.50
CA VAL A 169 -1.54 1.92 -12.76
C VAL A 169 -2.24 2.86 -13.74
N VAL A 170 -2.76 3.99 -13.24
CA VAL A 170 -3.34 5.09 -14.01
C VAL A 170 -2.81 6.42 -13.48
N ASP A 171 -2.90 7.49 -14.27
CA ASP A 171 -2.64 8.84 -13.77
C ASP A 171 -3.49 9.11 -12.52
N THR A 172 -2.84 9.53 -11.45
CA THR A 172 -3.46 9.61 -10.12
C THR A 172 -3.29 11.01 -9.55
N ASP A 173 -4.41 11.62 -9.20
CA ASP A 173 -4.52 12.96 -8.64
C ASP A 173 -5.33 12.96 -7.33
N LEU A 174 -5.65 14.14 -6.82
CA LEU A 174 -6.43 14.25 -5.58
C LEU A 174 -7.89 13.81 -5.74
N ILE A 175 -8.43 13.85 -6.97
CA ILE A 175 -9.83 13.52 -7.26
C ILE A 175 -10.01 12.01 -7.26
N ASN A 176 -9.09 11.26 -7.87
CA ASN A 176 -9.17 9.81 -7.95
C ASN A 176 -8.44 9.06 -6.81
N GLY A 177 -7.98 9.81 -5.79
CA GLY A 177 -7.53 9.27 -4.51
C GLY A 177 -6.05 8.90 -4.49
N ALA A 178 -5.18 9.88 -4.79
CA ALA A 178 -3.74 9.81 -4.55
C ALA A 178 -3.39 9.36 -3.13
N LEU A 179 -2.28 8.62 -3.03
CA LEU A 179 -1.67 8.29 -1.76
C LEU A 179 -1.21 9.58 -1.07
N HIS A 180 -1.38 9.63 0.24
CA HIS A 180 -0.76 10.62 1.10
C HIS A 180 0.18 9.90 2.05
N VAL A 181 1.31 10.52 2.36
CA VAL A 181 2.32 10.01 3.29
C VAL A 181 2.67 11.09 4.29
N VAL A 182 3.11 10.71 5.49
CA VAL A 182 3.69 11.64 6.47
C VAL A 182 5.20 11.38 6.51
N PRO A 183 6.03 12.14 5.78
CA PRO A 183 7.47 11.94 5.76
C PRO A 183 8.09 12.01 7.17
N GLY A 184 8.95 11.04 7.50
CA GLY A 184 9.64 10.92 8.77
C GLY A 184 8.84 10.22 9.88
N SER A 185 7.56 9.94 9.66
CA SER A 185 6.68 9.33 10.67
C SER A 185 7.07 7.90 11.06
N HIS A 186 7.85 7.18 10.23
CA HIS A 186 8.39 5.87 10.59
C HIS A 186 9.27 5.91 11.84
N LYS A 187 9.90 7.05 12.14
CA LYS A 187 10.74 7.24 13.34
C LYS A 187 9.93 7.25 14.65
N LEU A 188 8.60 7.34 14.57
CA LEU A 188 7.71 7.31 15.73
C LEU A 188 7.47 5.88 16.24
N GLY A 189 7.93 4.86 15.50
CA GLY A 189 7.70 3.47 15.83
C GLY A 189 6.24 3.04 15.64
N GLN A 190 5.84 1.97 16.33
CA GLN A 190 4.47 1.45 16.26
C GLN A 190 3.49 2.37 16.99
N LEU A 191 2.56 2.98 16.27
CA LEU A 191 1.50 3.80 16.83
C LEU A 191 0.28 2.98 17.23
N ARG A 192 -0.53 3.56 18.12
CA ARG A 192 -1.82 2.99 18.53
C ARG A 192 -2.82 3.14 17.38
N HIS A 193 -3.35 2.01 16.94
CA HIS A 193 -4.39 1.97 15.92
C HIS A 193 -5.78 1.79 16.55
N ILE A 194 -6.79 2.23 15.82
CA ILE A 194 -8.22 2.03 16.11
C ILE A 194 -8.85 1.14 15.04
N ASP A 195 -9.93 0.45 15.42
CA ASP A 195 -10.77 -0.24 14.44
C ASP A 195 -11.52 0.79 13.61
N THR A 196 -11.43 0.66 12.29
CA THR A 196 -12.29 1.39 11.35
C THR A 196 -13.25 0.40 10.71
N PHE A 197 -14.15 0.91 9.86
CA PHE A 197 -15.09 0.07 9.12
C PHE A 197 -14.45 -1.12 8.36
N SER A 198 -13.25 -0.95 7.82
CA SER A 198 -12.68 -1.93 6.87
C SER A 198 -11.22 -2.29 7.10
N HIS A 199 -10.56 -1.64 8.07
CA HIS A 199 -9.11 -1.73 8.28
C HIS A 199 -8.72 -1.12 9.64
N LEU A 200 -7.49 -1.35 10.10
CA LEU A 200 -6.90 -0.62 11.21
C LEU A 200 -6.42 0.75 10.74
N GLY A 201 -6.84 1.80 11.44
CA GLY A 201 -6.51 3.19 11.14
C GLY A 201 -5.89 3.90 12.34
N LEU A 202 -5.41 5.12 12.12
CA LEU A 202 -5.06 6.06 13.18
C LEU A 202 -6.26 6.94 13.50
N ASP A 203 -6.32 7.41 14.75
CA ASP A 203 -7.34 8.35 15.20
C ASP A 203 -7.18 9.70 14.47
N SER A 204 -8.26 10.17 13.84
CA SER A 204 -8.25 11.43 13.08
C SER A 204 -8.12 12.68 13.97
N ASP A 205 -8.41 12.55 15.26
CA ASP A 205 -8.17 13.63 16.23
C ASP A 205 -6.67 13.78 16.56
N GLU A 206 -5.88 12.72 16.34
CA GLU A 206 -4.42 12.70 16.53
C GLU A 206 -3.65 12.91 15.21
N TRP A 207 -4.17 12.38 14.09
CA TRP A 207 -3.51 12.38 12.79
C TRP A 207 -4.44 12.89 11.69
N ALA A 208 -4.28 14.16 11.33
CA ALA A 208 -5.13 14.81 10.34
C ALA A 208 -4.55 14.67 8.92
N TRP A 209 -5.38 14.82 7.89
CA TRP A 209 -4.91 14.74 6.50
C TRP A 209 -3.97 15.89 6.12
N GLU A 210 -4.05 17.01 6.84
CA GLU A 210 -3.24 18.22 6.68
C GLU A 210 -1.76 17.98 7.03
N ASP A 211 -1.50 16.97 7.85
CA ASP A 211 -0.17 16.49 8.23
C ASP A 211 0.45 15.61 7.13
N ALA A 212 -0.36 15.08 6.21
CA ALA A 212 0.07 14.18 5.16
C ALA A 212 0.31 14.91 3.83
N LEU A 213 1.46 14.65 3.21
CA LEU A 213 1.83 15.12 1.89
C LEU A 213 1.13 14.27 0.81
N PRO A 214 0.26 14.84 -0.03
CA PRO A 214 -0.32 14.11 -1.16
C PRO A 214 0.72 13.85 -2.25
N ILE A 215 0.70 12.65 -2.81
CA ILE A 215 1.61 12.20 -3.87
C ILE A 215 0.82 11.99 -5.16
N THR A 216 0.59 13.05 -5.93
CA THR A 216 0.04 12.94 -7.30
C THR A 216 1.10 12.45 -8.27
N GLY A 217 0.70 11.74 -9.32
CA GLY A 217 1.66 11.16 -10.26
C GLY A 217 1.05 10.60 -11.53
N LYS A 218 1.92 10.10 -12.39
CA LYS A 218 1.56 9.43 -13.64
C LYS A 218 1.47 7.92 -13.45
N ALA A 219 0.76 7.25 -14.35
CA ALA A 219 0.84 5.81 -14.43
C ALA A 219 2.31 5.38 -14.59
N GLY A 220 2.79 4.48 -13.73
CA GLY A 220 4.18 4.04 -13.69
C GLY A 220 5.02 4.68 -12.59
N ASP A 221 4.56 5.77 -11.97
CA ASP A 221 5.20 6.30 -10.77
C ASP A 221 5.02 5.33 -9.60
N SER A 222 6.08 5.14 -8.81
CA SER A 222 6.11 4.25 -7.66
C SER A 222 6.44 5.01 -6.37
N ILE A 223 5.71 4.74 -5.30
CA ILE A 223 5.96 5.26 -3.96
C ILE A 223 6.45 4.11 -3.08
N PHE A 224 7.69 4.22 -2.65
CA PHE A 224 8.32 3.39 -1.65
C PHE A 224 7.97 3.93 -0.28
N PHE A 225 7.64 3.06 0.67
CA PHE A 225 7.41 3.46 2.06
C PHE A 225 7.78 2.36 3.04
N HIS A 226 8.29 2.80 4.18
CA HIS A 226 8.55 1.96 5.33
C HIS A 226 7.24 1.45 5.92
N VAL A 227 7.26 0.23 6.47
CA VAL A 227 6.07 -0.41 7.05
C VAL A 227 5.42 0.42 8.18
N GLN A 228 6.21 1.28 8.84
CA GLN A 228 5.78 2.24 9.87
C GLN A 228 5.56 3.67 9.36
N THR A 229 5.73 3.96 8.07
CA THR A 229 5.38 5.28 7.54
C THR A 229 3.87 5.42 7.53
N ILE A 230 3.35 6.48 8.15
CA ILE A 230 1.94 6.80 8.12
C ILE A 230 1.56 7.15 6.69
N HIS A 231 0.57 6.44 6.15
CA HIS A 231 0.06 6.67 4.81
C HIS A 231 -1.42 6.35 4.71
N GLY A 232 -2.07 6.85 3.66
CA GLY A 232 -3.49 6.62 3.40
C GLY A 232 -3.89 7.15 2.03
N SER A 233 -5.10 6.87 1.60
CA SER A 233 -5.66 7.46 0.37
C SER A 233 -7.15 7.78 0.53
N LYS A 234 -7.53 9.00 0.13
CA LYS A 234 -8.92 9.48 0.15
C LYS A 234 -9.78 8.76 -0.90
N GLN A 235 -11.09 9.01 -0.88
CA GLN A 235 -12.04 8.42 -1.82
C GLN A 235 -11.70 8.73 -3.29
N ASN A 236 -12.14 7.87 -4.20
CA ASN A 236 -12.11 8.15 -5.63
C ASN A 236 -13.43 8.79 -6.06
N PHE A 237 -13.42 10.07 -6.40
CA PHE A 237 -14.57 10.82 -6.90
C PHE A 237 -14.60 10.97 -8.42
N SER A 238 -13.65 10.34 -9.13
CA SER A 238 -13.67 10.33 -10.59
C SER A 238 -14.67 9.31 -11.14
N ASP A 239 -14.92 9.40 -12.45
CA ASP A 239 -15.79 8.49 -13.20
C ASP A 239 -15.08 7.21 -13.65
N LYS A 240 -13.80 7.03 -13.29
CA LYS A 240 -12.97 5.89 -13.67
C LYS A 240 -12.38 5.19 -12.45
N PRO A 241 -12.12 3.88 -12.54
CA PRO A 241 -11.46 3.17 -11.47
C PRO A 241 -10.01 3.61 -11.32
N ARG A 242 -9.49 3.56 -10.09
CA ARG A 242 -8.08 3.83 -9.78
C ARG A 242 -7.46 2.58 -9.15
N PRO A 243 -6.94 1.66 -9.98
CA PRO A 243 -6.13 0.55 -9.50
C PRO A 243 -4.72 1.02 -9.11
N ILE A 244 -4.16 0.37 -8.11
CA ILE A 244 -2.72 0.42 -7.80
C ILE A 244 -2.18 -0.99 -7.70
N PHE A 245 -0.87 -1.16 -7.80
CA PHE A 245 -0.20 -2.45 -7.60
C PHE A 245 0.94 -2.30 -6.60
N ILE A 246 1.04 -3.21 -5.64
CA ILE A 246 2.01 -3.14 -4.54
C ILE A 246 2.91 -4.36 -4.56
N ASN A 247 4.22 -4.14 -4.73
CA ASN A 247 5.25 -5.10 -4.42
C ASN A 247 5.79 -4.84 -3.02
N ARG A 248 6.26 -5.88 -2.33
CA ARG A 248 6.90 -5.75 -1.01
C ARG A 248 8.14 -6.63 -0.93
N TYR A 249 9.17 -6.11 -0.27
CA TYR A 249 10.44 -6.82 -0.06
C TYR A 249 10.88 -6.64 1.38
N ARG A 250 11.47 -7.68 1.97
CA ARG A 250 12.03 -7.62 3.33
C ARG A 250 13.38 -8.29 3.38
N ARG A 251 14.21 -7.92 4.37
CA ARG A 251 15.45 -8.65 4.65
C ARG A 251 15.13 -10.11 4.98
N LYS A 252 15.97 -11.05 4.55
CA LYS A 252 15.79 -12.46 4.92
C LYS A 252 15.91 -12.62 6.44
N GLY A 253 15.05 -13.46 7.00
CA GLY A 253 14.98 -13.68 8.45
C GLY A 253 14.24 -12.59 9.24
N ASP A 254 13.78 -11.51 8.59
CA ASP A 254 12.90 -10.54 9.24
C ASP A 254 11.46 -11.06 9.27
N GLU A 255 11.18 -11.85 10.29
CA GLU A 255 9.91 -12.54 10.45
C GLU A 255 8.82 -11.61 10.99
N THR A 256 7.57 -11.85 10.58
CA THR A 256 6.41 -11.22 11.22
C THR A 256 6.24 -11.82 12.61
N ILE A 257 6.29 -10.96 13.63
CA ILE A 257 6.16 -11.36 15.04
C ILE A 257 4.75 -11.14 15.59
N ILE A 258 4.03 -10.14 15.06
CA ILE A 258 2.66 -9.81 15.46
C ILE A 258 1.85 -9.52 14.20
N GLY A 259 0.81 -10.33 13.97
CA GLY A 259 -0.20 -10.07 12.96
C GLY A 259 -1.41 -9.34 13.56
N GLY A 260 -2.13 -8.54 12.78
CA GLY A 260 -3.33 -7.87 13.26
C GLY A 260 -4.38 -7.71 12.17
N THR A 261 -5.64 -7.97 12.50
CA THR A 261 -6.79 -7.64 11.65
C THR A 261 -7.80 -6.72 12.34
N THR A 262 -7.81 -6.73 13.67
CA THR A 262 -8.59 -5.82 14.54
C THR A 262 -7.75 -5.45 15.77
N VAL A 263 -8.13 -4.39 16.48
CA VAL A 263 -7.43 -3.95 17.71
C VAL A 263 -7.43 -5.07 18.75
N ALA A 264 -8.58 -5.73 18.93
CA ALA A 264 -8.72 -6.84 19.87
C ALA A 264 -7.87 -8.06 19.48
N ASN A 265 -7.83 -8.41 18.19
CA ASN A 265 -7.01 -9.52 17.70
C ASN A 265 -5.51 -9.23 17.89
N ARG A 266 -5.09 -8.01 17.56
CA ARG A 266 -3.70 -7.57 17.69
C ARG A 266 -3.24 -7.58 19.14
N ALA A 267 -4.02 -7.00 20.06
CA ALA A 267 -3.68 -6.97 21.49
C ALA A 267 -3.48 -8.39 22.07
N LYS A 268 -4.29 -9.36 21.64
CA LYS A 268 -4.13 -10.78 22.03
C LYS A 268 -2.81 -11.38 21.52
N LEU A 269 -2.37 -11.01 20.32
CA LEU A 269 -1.13 -11.50 19.74
C LEU A 269 0.10 -10.81 20.33
N GLU A 270 0.00 -9.52 20.67
CA GLU A 270 1.02 -8.79 21.45
C GLU A 270 1.27 -9.44 22.81
N LEU A 271 0.20 -9.79 23.54
CA LEU A 271 0.31 -10.51 24.82
C LEU A 271 1.01 -11.87 24.66
N ARG A 272 0.57 -12.68 23.70
CA ARG A 272 1.18 -14.00 23.42
C ARG A 272 2.65 -13.89 23.04
N HIS A 273 3.02 -12.86 22.27
CA HIS A 273 4.40 -12.61 21.90
C HIS A 273 5.23 -12.23 23.12
N ALA A 274 4.73 -11.35 23.99
CA ALA A 274 5.42 -10.95 25.22
C ALA A 274 5.64 -12.15 26.18
N GLU A 275 4.67 -13.05 26.29
CA GLU A 275 4.77 -14.29 27.07
C GLU A 275 5.82 -15.26 26.50
N SER A 276 6.03 -15.29 25.18
CA SER A 276 6.99 -16.19 24.54
C SER A 276 8.45 -15.73 24.64
N GLN A 277 8.71 -14.50 25.10
CA GLN A 277 10.05 -13.95 25.30
C GLN A 277 10.54 -14.05 26.76
N GLN A 278 9.69 -14.55 27.67
CA GLN A 278 10.00 -14.81 29.09
C GLN A 278 10.43 -16.27 29.30
#